data_AF-A0A7C5M4N2-F1
#
_entry.id   AF-A0A7C5M4N2-F1
#
_cell.length_a   1.000
_cell.length_b   1.000
_cell.length_c   1.000
_cell.angle_alpha   90.00
_cell.angle_beta   90.00
_cell.angle_gamma   90.00
#
_symmetry.space_group_name_H-M   'P 1'
#
loop_
_entity.id
_entity.type
_entity.pdbx_description
1 polymer ?
#
loop_
_entity_poly.entity_id
_entity_poly.type
_entity_poly.pdbx_seq_one_letter_code
_entity_poly.pdbx_strand_id
1 'polypeptide(L)'
;LGIGQSTCIGIGGDPIIGTNFIDAIRLFNEDPDTAAIVMIGEIGGTAEEDAAAFVRDNVRKPVIGFVAGQTAPPGRRMGHAGAIISGGSGKAEDKIRAMREAGITVCLSPAEIGERVKEKL
;
A
#
# COMPACT_ATOMS: atom_id res chain seq x y z
N LEU A 1 -11.88 -15.43 -9.61
CA LEU A 1 -10.87 -14.89 -10.54
C LEU A 1 -9.76 -15.88 -10.90
N GLY A 2 -9.57 -16.98 -10.16
CA GLY A 2 -8.54 -17.99 -10.50
C GLY A 2 -7.11 -17.53 -10.20
N ILE A 3 -6.95 -16.44 -9.44
CA ILE A 3 -5.66 -15.88 -9.02
C ILE A 3 -5.38 -16.37 -7.59
N GLY A 4 -4.16 -16.85 -7.36
CA GLY A 4 -3.67 -17.24 -6.03
C GLY A 4 -2.73 -16.19 -5.42
N GLN A 5 -2.23 -16.48 -4.22
CA GLN A 5 -1.20 -15.67 -3.55
C GLN A 5 0.08 -16.48 -3.45
N SER A 6 1.22 -15.89 -3.83
CA SER A 6 2.55 -16.47 -3.59
C SER A 6 2.91 -16.36 -2.11
N THR A 7 2.85 -15.15 -1.55
CA THR A 7 3.13 -14.86 -0.13
C THR A 7 2.35 -13.64 0.33
N CYS A 8 1.92 -13.65 1.60
CA CYS A 8 1.24 -12.54 2.25
C CYS A 8 2.01 -12.11 3.50
N ILE A 9 2.31 -10.82 3.63
CA ILE A 9 3.02 -10.25 4.79
C ILE A 9 2.15 -9.17 5.43
N GLY A 10 1.80 -9.36 6.71
CA GLY A 10 1.22 -8.32 7.55
C GLY A 10 2.33 -7.59 8.29
N ILE A 11 2.57 -6.32 7.96
CA ILE A 11 3.67 -5.53 8.55
C ILE A 11 3.36 -4.94 9.93
N GLY A 12 2.09 -4.97 10.35
CA GLY A 12 1.61 -4.40 11.61
C GLY A 12 1.10 -2.96 11.46
N GLY A 13 0.28 -2.52 12.42
CA GLY A 13 -0.33 -1.18 12.47
C GLY A 13 0.24 -0.28 13.57
N ASP A 14 1.39 -0.64 14.12
CA ASP A 14 2.05 0.14 15.16
C ASP A 14 2.93 1.24 14.55
N PRO A 15 3.21 2.35 15.28
CA PRO A 15 4.07 3.41 14.76
C PRO A 15 5.54 2.99 14.59
N ILE A 16 5.95 1.90 15.24
CA ILE A 16 7.27 1.28 15.10
C ILE A 16 7.03 -0.18 14.76
N ILE A 17 7.46 -0.59 13.57
CA ILE A 17 7.30 -1.94 13.04
C ILE A 17 8.68 -2.55 12.73
N GLY A 18 8.70 -3.86 12.48
CA GLY A 18 9.87 -4.56 11.96
C GLY A 18 10.01 -4.34 10.46
N THR A 19 9.58 -5.33 9.68
CA THR A 19 9.54 -5.25 8.20
C THR A 19 8.59 -4.13 7.75
N ASN A 20 9.06 -3.24 6.88
CA ASN A 20 8.23 -2.17 6.30
C ASN A 20 7.81 -2.49 4.83
N PHE A 21 7.06 -1.58 4.20
CA PHE A 21 6.62 -1.74 2.81
C PHE A 21 7.79 -1.90 1.82
N ILE A 22 8.84 -1.08 1.91
CA ILE A 22 9.98 -1.13 1.00
C ILE A 22 10.68 -2.49 1.09
N ASP A 23 10.87 -3.00 2.31
CA ASP A 23 11.48 -4.31 2.53
C ASP A 23 10.65 -5.42 1.87
N ALA A 24 9.33 -5.45 2.13
CA ALA A 24 8.43 -6.45 1.56
C ALA A 24 8.33 -6.34 0.03
N ILE A 25 8.20 -5.12 -0.51
CA ILE A 25 8.10 -4.87 -1.95
C ILE A 25 9.38 -5.29 -2.66
N ARG A 26 10.56 -5.05 -2.06
CA ARG A 26 11.83 -5.53 -2.63
C ARG A 26 11.83 -7.05 -2.76
N LEU A 27 11.46 -7.77 -1.69
CA LEU A 27 11.38 -9.23 -1.71
C LEU A 27 10.42 -9.74 -2.79
N PHE A 28 9.22 -9.15 -2.89
CA PHE A 28 8.26 -9.52 -3.92
C PHE A 28 8.70 -9.16 -5.34
N ASN A 29 9.44 -8.07 -5.51
CA ASN A 29 9.98 -7.67 -6.81
C ASN A 29 11.07 -8.63 -7.31
N GLU A 30 11.81 -9.26 -6.39
CA GLU A 30 12.89 -10.20 -6.69
C GLU A 30 12.42 -11.66 -6.80
N ASP A 31 11.28 -12.01 -6.20
CA ASP A 31 10.73 -13.37 -6.22
C ASP A 31 10.20 -13.79 -7.61
N PRO A 32 10.78 -14.79 -8.31
CA PRO A 32 10.31 -15.20 -9.64
C PRO A 32 8.85 -15.72 -9.66
N ASP A 33 8.31 -16.20 -8.54
CA ASP A 33 6.96 -16.75 -8.46
C ASP A 33 5.90 -15.67 -8.18
N THR A 34 6.31 -14.43 -7.91
CA THR A 34 5.40 -13.29 -7.74
C THR A 34 5.20 -12.55 -9.05
N ALA A 35 3.98 -12.53 -9.58
CA ALA A 35 3.65 -11.86 -10.84
C ALA A 35 3.15 -10.40 -10.68
N ALA A 36 2.51 -10.07 -9.56
CA ALA A 36 2.05 -8.72 -9.23
C ALA A 36 2.08 -8.51 -7.70
N ILE A 37 2.16 -7.25 -7.27
CA ILE A 37 2.25 -6.87 -5.86
C ILE A 37 0.99 -6.09 -5.47
N VAL A 38 0.36 -6.46 -4.36
CA VAL A 38 -0.75 -5.70 -3.76
C VAL A 38 -0.25 -5.04 -2.48
N MET A 39 -0.24 -3.72 -2.46
CA MET A 39 0.12 -2.90 -1.30
C MET A 39 -1.16 -2.33 -0.66
N ILE A 40 -1.44 -2.73 0.57
CA ILE A 40 -2.57 -2.24 1.36
C ILE A 40 -2.03 -1.37 2.49
N GLY A 41 -2.25 -0.07 2.38
CA GLY A 41 -1.89 0.92 3.39
C GLY A 41 -3.08 1.44 4.17
N GLU A 42 -2.80 2.37 5.08
CA GLU A 42 -3.77 3.06 5.91
C GLU A 42 -3.42 4.55 6.09
N ILE A 43 -4.29 5.30 6.75
CA ILE A 43 -3.97 6.67 7.17
C ILE A 43 -2.88 6.70 8.24
N GLY A 44 -2.15 7.81 8.34
CA GLY A 44 -1.07 8.01 9.30
C GLY A 44 0.32 7.75 8.72
N GLY A 45 1.32 8.44 9.26
CA GLY A 45 2.72 8.34 8.79
C GLY A 45 2.92 8.68 7.31
N THR A 46 4.08 8.29 6.76
CA THR A 46 4.50 8.53 5.36
C THR A 46 4.90 7.26 4.60
N ALA A 47 4.68 6.08 5.19
CA ALA A 47 5.25 4.83 4.71
C ALA A 47 4.81 4.48 3.28
N GLU A 48 3.57 4.78 2.93
CA GLU A 48 3.00 4.60 1.59
C GLU A 48 3.61 5.54 0.55
N GLU A 49 3.86 6.80 0.93
CA GLU A 49 4.54 7.77 0.07
C GLU A 49 6.00 7.37 -0.20
N ASP A 50 6.70 6.92 0.83
CA ASP A 50 8.07 6.42 0.73
C ASP A 50 8.13 5.14 -0.13
N ALA A 51 7.17 4.24 0.06
CA ALA A 51 7.01 3.04 -0.76
C ALA A 51 6.68 3.38 -2.23
N ALA A 52 5.83 4.38 -2.47
CA ALA A 52 5.51 4.83 -3.82
C ALA A 52 6.76 5.36 -4.54
N ALA A 53 7.59 6.17 -3.87
CA ALA A 53 8.87 6.61 -4.44
C ALA A 53 9.78 5.41 -4.78
N PHE A 54 9.88 4.43 -3.88
CA PHE A 54 10.66 3.22 -4.14
C PHE A 54 10.12 2.41 -5.32
N VAL A 55 8.79 2.26 -5.43
CA VAL A 55 8.12 1.56 -6.54
C VAL A 55 8.46 2.20 -7.87
N ARG A 56 8.33 3.52 -7.99
CA ARG A 56 8.64 4.27 -9.21
C ARG A 56 10.07 4.01 -9.69
N ASP A 57 11.02 3.99 -8.75
CA ASP A 57 12.44 4.01 -9.08
C ASP A 57 13.05 2.59 -9.24
N ASN A 58 12.43 1.56 -8.66
CA ASN A 58 13.08 0.23 -8.51
C ASN A 58 12.20 -0.97 -8.90
N VAL A 59 10.88 -0.84 -8.91
CA VAL A 59 9.96 -1.98 -9.03
C VAL A 59 9.52 -2.15 -10.48
N ARG A 60 9.64 -3.39 -10.98
CA ARG A 60 9.38 -3.72 -12.40
C ARG A 60 8.05 -4.45 -12.58
N LYS A 61 7.52 -5.00 -11.50
CA LYS A 61 6.26 -5.74 -11.49
C LYS A 61 5.08 -4.80 -11.29
N PRO A 62 3.90 -5.13 -11.83
CA PRO A 62 2.70 -4.35 -11.57
C PRO A 62 2.41 -4.26 -10.06
N VAL A 63 2.12 -3.04 -9.59
CA VAL A 63 1.73 -2.77 -8.21
C VAL A 63 0.31 -2.22 -8.16
N ILE A 64 -0.52 -2.83 -7.33
CA ILE A 64 -1.89 -2.43 -7.05
C ILE A 64 -1.92 -1.87 -5.62
N GLY A 65 -2.49 -0.67 -5.44
CA GLY A 65 -2.52 0.03 -4.16
C GLY A 65 -3.94 0.19 -3.61
N PHE A 66 -4.11 0.13 -2.30
CA PHE A 66 -5.33 0.55 -1.61
C PHE A 66 -4.94 1.25 -0.30
N VAL A 67 -5.65 2.34 0.03
CA VAL A 67 -5.45 3.07 1.30
C VAL A 67 -6.74 3.04 2.09
N ALA A 68 -6.71 2.41 3.27
CA ALA A 68 -7.81 2.38 4.20
C ALA A 68 -7.98 3.72 4.94
N GLY A 69 -9.15 3.97 5.52
CA GLY A 69 -9.39 5.16 6.35
C GLY A 69 -9.65 6.46 5.59
N GLN A 70 -10.00 6.40 4.29
CA GLN A 70 -10.33 7.58 3.47
C GLN A 70 -11.43 8.47 4.07
N THR A 71 -12.35 7.89 4.85
CA THR A 71 -13.46 8.59 5.51
C THR A 71 -13.20 8.89 6.99
N ALA A 72 -11.97 8.69 7.47
CA ALA A 72 -11.64 8.91 8.88
C ALA A 72 -11.68 10.39 9.25
N PRO A 73 -12.30 10.76 10.38
CA PRO A 73 -12.31 12.14 10.84
C PRO A 73 -10.91 12.56 11.35
N PRO A 74 -10.51 13.83 11.17
CA PRO A 74 -9.24 14.35 11.68
C PRO A 74 -9.07 14.14 13.19
N GLY A 75 -7.85 13.85 13.63
CA GLY A 75 -7.51 13.71 15.06
C GLY A 75 -8.06 12.47 15.76
N ARG A 76 -8.74 11.57 15.04
CA ARG A 76 -9.26 10.32 15.61
C ARG A 76 -8.36 9.15 15.23
N ARG A 77 -7.90 8.41 16.25
CA ARG A 77 -7.17 7.16 16.06
C ARG A 77 -8.11 6.04 15.64
N MET A 78 -7.78 5.34 14.56
CA MET A 78 -8.57 4.24 14.00
C MET A 78 -7.98 2.88 14.38
N GLY A 79 -8.35 2.32 15.53
CA GLY A 79 -7.97 0.96 15.94
C GLY A 79 -6.47 0.76 16.16
N HIS A 80 -5.71 0.61 15.07
CA HIS A 80 -4.25 0.55 15.04
C HIS A 80 -3.60 1.78 15.68
N ALA A 81 -2.47 1.58 16.35
CA ALA A 81 -1.77 2.63 17.08
C ALA A 81 -1.21 3.72 16.16
N GLY A 82 -0.78 3.34 14.95
CA GLY A 82 -0.27 4.23 13.90
C GLY A 82 -1.34 4.95 13.08
N ALA A 83 -2.58 4.46 13.10
CA ALA A 83 -3.67 5.00 12.28
C ALA A 83 -4.27 6.30 12.83
N ILE A 84 -3.46 7.36 12.85
CA ILE A 84 -3.85 8.72 13.27
C ILE A 84 -3.30 9.76 12.31
N ILE A 85 -4.20 10.62 11.82
CA ILE A 85 -3.81 11.81 11.04
C ILE A 85 -3.37 12.88 12.04
N SER A 86 -2.09 13.23 12.02
CA SER A 86 -1.49 14.21 12.93
C SER A 86 -0.60 15.20 12.19
N GLY A 87 -0.56 16.45 12.67
CA GLY A 87 0.31 17.50 12.12
C GLY A 87 0.03 17.87 10.65
N GLY A 88 -1.14 17.51 10.10
CA GLY A 88 -1.47 17.73 8.69
C GLY A 88 -0.91 16.68 7.72
N SER A 89 -0.18 15.67 8.21
CA SER A 89 0.42 14.57 7.44
C SER A 89 -0.35 13.26 7.60
N GLY A 90 -0.21 12.33 6.65
CA GLY A 90 -0.80 10.99 6.70
C GLY A 90 -2.26 10.91 6.22
N LYS A 91 -2.75 11.89 5.46
CA LYS A 91 -4.07 11.80 4.84
C LYS A 91 -4.07 10.75 3.74
N ALA A 92 -5.18 10.02 3.60
CA ALA A 92 -5.33 9.03 2.54
C ALA A 92 -5.18 9.67 1.14
N GLU A 93 -5.66 10.90 0.95
CA GLU A 93 -5.56 11.61 -0.34
C GLU A 93 -4.10 11.83 -0.77
N ASP A 94 -3.22 12.21 0.16
CA ASP A 94 -1.81 12.45 -0.14
C ASP A 94 -1.10 11.14 -0.52
N LYS A 95 -1.40 10.06 0.21
CA LYS A 95 -0.92 8.69 -0.08
C LYS A 95 -1.38 8.21 -1.45
N ILE A 96 -2.67 8.36 -1.75
CA ILE A 96 -3.27 7.97 -3.03
C ILE A 96 -2.63 8.76 -4.18
N ARG A 97 -2.39 10.06 -4.00
CA ARG A 97 -1.72 10.90 -5.00
C ARG A 97 -0.29 10.41 -5.26
N ALA A 98 0.51 10.21 -4.21
CA ALA A 98 1.87 9.69 -4.33
C ALA A 98 1.91 8.32 -5.03
N MET A 99 1.01 7.40 -4.66
CA MET A 99 0.89 6.10 -5.31
C MET A 99 0.60 6.22 -6.81
N ARG A 100 -0.38 7.06 -7.19
CA ARG A 100 -0.73 7.28 -8.61
C ARG A 100 0.43 7.87 -9.41
N GLU A 101 1.13 8.86 -8.84
CA GLU A 101 2.30 9.49 -9.47
C GLU A 101 3.46 8.50 -9.66
N ALA A 102 3.57 7.49 -8.79
CA ALA A 102 4.53 6.39 -8.92
C ALA A 102 4.13 5.31 -9.94
N GLY A 103 2.94 5.42 -10.57
CA GLY A 103 2.43 4.41 -11.50
C GLY A 103 1.71 3.23 -10.83
N ILE A 104 1.45 3.30 -9.52
CA ILE A 104 0.68 2.27 -8.81
C ILE A 104 -0.79 2.37 -9.22
N THR A 105 -1.40 1.22 -9.51
CA THR A 105 -2.83 1.14 -9.83
C THR A 105 -3.64 1.19 -8.55
N VAL A 106 -4.16 2.37 -8.20
CA VAL A 106 -4.87 2.57 -6.93
C VAL A 106 -6.36 2.24 -7.06
N CYS A 107 -6.82 1.31 -6.21
CA CYS A 107 -8.23 0.98 -5.99
C CYS A 107 -8.86 1.93 -4.97
N LEU A 108 -10.10 2.36 -5.20
CA LEU A 108 -10.84 3.15 -4.21
C LEU A 108 -11.68 2.27 -3.28
N SER A 109 -12.03 1.07 -3.75
CA SER A 109 -12.72 0.05 -2.96
C SER A 109 -11.89 -1.24 -2.90
N PRO A 110 -11.82 -1.91 -1.74
CA PRO A 110 -11.14 -3.20 -1.64
C PRO A 110 -11.78 -4.27 -2.55
N ALA A 111 -13.06 -4.11 -2.92
CA ALA A 111 -13.75 -5.01 -3.83
C ALA A 111 -13.17 -5.00 -5.26
N GLU A 112 -12.45 -3.95 -5.63
CA GLU A 112 -11.87 -3.79 -6.98
C GLU A 112 -10.50 -4.48 -7.11
N ILE A 113 -9.82 -4.79 -5.99
CA ILE A 113 -8.43 -5.26 -5.99
C ILE A 113 -8.25 -6.48 -6.89
N GLY A 114 -9.12 -7.48 -6.77
CA GLY A 114 -9.01 -8.70 -7.56
C GLY A 114 -9.10 -8.44 -9.06
N GLU A 115 -10.04 -7.61 -9.50
CA GLU A 115 -10.20 -7.27 -10.92
C GLU A 115 -9.00 -6.45 -11.44
N ARG A 116 -8.46 -5.52 -10.64
CA ARG A 116 -7.27 -4.73 -11.03
C ARG A 116 -6.01 -5.58 -11.12
N VAL A 117 -5.86 -6.57 -10.25
CA VAL A 117 -4.75 -7.53 -10.38
C VAL A 117 -4.90 -8.29 -11.70
N LYS A 118 -6.09 -8.82 -12.00
CA LYS A 118 -6.34 -9.54 -13.25
C LYS A 118 -6.08 -8.69 -14.50
N GLU A 119 -6.39 -7.39 -14.47
CA GLU A 119 -6.15 -6.45 -15.58
C GLU A 119 -4.65 -6.20 -15.82
N LYS A 120 -3.82 -6.35 -14.79
CA LYS A 120 -2.39 -6.00 -14.83
C LYS A 120 -1.45 -7.20 -14.99
N LEU A 121 -1.97 -8.42 -14.90
CA LEU A 121 -1.28 -9.66 -15.24
C LEU A 121 -1.38 -9.92 -16.74
#